data_AF-A0A2Z5WXB6-F1
#
_entry.id   AF-A0A2Z5WXB6-F1
#
_cell.length_a   1.000
_cell.length_b   1.000
_cell.length_c   1.000
_cell.angle_alpha   90.00
_cell.angle_beta   90.00
_cell.angle_gamma   90.00
#
_symmetry.space_group_name_H-M   'P 1'
#
loop_
_entity.id
_entity.type
_entity.pdbx_description
1 polymer ?
#
loop_
_entity_poly.entity_id
_entity_poly.type
_entity_poly.pdbx_seq_one_letter_code
_entity_poly.pdbx_strand_id
1 'polypeptide(L)'
;MGGNLFKNIFTSVLETFGLAVWVEIVTDSPRCTYYFGPFIDESEAEAAKIGYIEDLESEGSKGLAVSVKRCKPEKLTIYDDSLDFKFDRFPAFSGQTL
;
A
#
# COMPACT_ATOMS: atom_id res chain seq x y z
N MET A 1 -0.85 23.72 -20.56
CA MET A 1 -1.56 22.92 -19.53
C MET A 1 -1.83 21.53 -20.12
N GLY A 2 -0.93 20.55 -19.89
CA GLY A 2 -1.07 19.21 -20.49
C GLY A 2 -0.41 18.07 -19.70
N GLY A 3 0.29 18.35 -18.60
CA GLY A 3 1.02 17.34 -17.83
C GLY A 3 0.14 16.43 -16.94
N ASN A 4 -1.06 16.90 -16.56
CA ASN A 4 -1.93 16.15 -15.65
C ASN A 4 -2.67 14.98 -16.32
N LEU A 5 -2.87 15.01 -17.64
CA LEU A 5 -3.57 13.90 -18.33
C LEU A 5 -2.64 12.71 -18.55
N PHE A 6 -1.38 12.97 -18.92
CA PHE A 6 -0.40 11.90 -19.16
C PHE A 6 -0.05 11.16 -17.88
N LYS A 7 0.15 11.87 -16.76
CA LYS A 7 0.42 11.21 -15.47
C LYS A 7 -0.70 10.24 -15.11
N ASN A 8 -1.97 10.67 -15.11
CA ASN A 8 -3.09 9.79 -14.76
C ASN A 8 -3.23 8.54 -15.66
N ILE A 9 -2.97 8.66 -16.97
CA ILE A 9 -3.01 7.52 -17.89
C ILE A 9 -1.83 6.58 -17.66
N PHE A 10 -0.61 7.12 -17.52
CA PHE A 10 0.59 6.32 -17.29
C PHE A 10 0.51 5.57 -15.96
N THR A 11 0.08 6.26 -14.90
CA THR A 11 -0.15 5.70 -13.58
C THR A 11 -1.14 4.53 -13.62
N SER A 12 -2.26 4.67 -14.34
CA SER A 12 -3.24 3.58 -14.51
C SER A 12 -2.69 2.39 -15.29
N VAL A 13 -1.86 2.65 -16.31
CA VAL A 13 -1.17 1.62 -17.10
C VAL A 13 -0.12 0.90 -16.24
N LEU A 14 0.75 1.62 -15.53
CA LEU A 14 1.79 1.03 -14.68
C LEU A 14 1.19 0.20 -13.52
N GLU A 15 0.06 0.61 -12.94
CA GLU A 15 -0.70 -0.22 -12.00
C GLU A 15 -1.25 -1.49 -12.65
N THR A 16 -1.75 -1.38 -13.88
CA THR A 16 -2.26 -2.53 -14.63
C THR A 16 -1.14 -3.53 -14.93
N PHE A 17 0.06 -3.05 -15.27
CA PHE A 17 1.22 -3.87 -15.61
C PHE A 17 2.12 -4.26 -14.42
N GLY A 18 1.87 -3.75 -13.21
CA GLY A 18 2.69 -4.05 -12.02
C GLY A 18 4.10 -3.45 -12.08
N LEU A 19 4.29 -2.41 -12.89
CA LEU A 19 5.58 -1.73 -13.09
C LEU A 19 5.67 -0.42 -12.30
N ALA A 20 4.62 -0.05 -11.59
CA ALA A 20 4.60 1.14 -10.75
C ALA A 20 5.55 0.99 -9.55
N VAL A 21 6.19 2.11 -9.20
CA VAL A 21 6.95 2.25 -7.96
C VAL A 21 6.00 2.73 -6.86
N TRP A 22 6.12 2.14 -5.67
CA TRP A 22 5.35 2.49 -4.50
C TRP A 22 6.28 2.73 -3.31
N VAL A 23 5.89 3.69 -2.48
CA VAL A 23 6.50 3.95 -1.17
C VAL A 23 5.65 3.24 -0.14
N GLU A 24 6.18 2.18 0.45
CA GLU A 24 5.61 1.50 1.60
C GLU A 24 6.11 2.20 2.88
N ILE A 25 5.18 2.62 3.74
CA ILE A 25 5.47 3.20 5.05
C ILE A 25 4.75 2.37 6.10
N VAL A 26 5.52 1.68 6.94
CA VAL A 26 5.00 0.90 8.06
C VAL A 26 5.19 1.72 9.34
N THR A 27 4.12 1.97 10.07
CA THR A 27 4.15 2.57 11.40
C THR A 27 4.08 1.46 12.45
N ASP A 28 4.70 1.66 13.61
CA ASP A 28 4.70 0.68 14.71
C ASP A 28 3.54 0.93 15.69
N SER A 29 3.25 2.19 16.00
CA SER A 29 2.23 2.59 16.97
C SER A 29 1.46 3.82 16.47
N PRO A 30 0.21 3.66 15.98
CA PRO A 30 -0.49 2.40 15.70
C PRO A 30 0.17 1.61 14.54
N ARG A 31 0.00 0.28 14.51
CA ARG A 31 0.60 -0.57 13.47
C ARG A 31 -0.21 -0.48 12.18
N CYS A 32 0.28 0.29 11.22
CA CYS A 32 -0.36 0.52 9.94
C CYS A 32 0.67 0.42 8.82
N THR A 33 0.27 -0.07 7.66
CA THR A 33 1.09 -0.05 6.45
C THR A 33 0.39 0.80 5.40
N TYR A 34 1.06 1.86 4.96
CA TYR A 34 0.59 2.79 3.94
C TYR A 34 1.39 2.58 2.66
N TYR A 35 0.71 2.54 1.52
CA TYR A 35 1.33 2.52 0.20
C TYR A 35 1.00 3.83 -0.51
N PHE A 36 2.02 4.67 -0.72
CA PHE A 36 1.91 5.91 -1.47
C PHE A 36 2.46 5.73 -2.89
N GLY A 37 1.73 6.24 -3.87
CA GLY A 37 2.02 6.07 -5.29
C GLY A 37 0.75 6.19 -6.12
N PRO A 38 0.75 5.71 -7.38
CA PRO A 38 1.86 5.05 -8.10
C PRO A 38 2.86 6.06 -8.71
N PHE A 39 4.15 5.84 -8.50
CA PHE A 39 5.24 6.66 -9.05
C PHE A 39 5.83 6.06 -10.34
N ILE A 40 6.30 6.94 -11.22
CA ILE A 40 6.95 6.53 -12.49
C ILE A 40 8.37 6.04 -12.23
N ASP A 41 9.09 6.71 -11.32
CA ASP A 41 10.50 6.44 -10.99
C ASP A 41 10.74 6.38 -9.48
N GLU A 42 11.72 5.58 -9.09
CA GLU A 42 12.16 5.44 -7.70
C GLU A 42 12.66 6.76 -7.12
N SER A 43 13.27 7.63 -7.93
CA SER A 43 13.69 8.96 -7.47
C SER A 43 12.52 9.89 -7.16
N GLU A 44 11.39 9.81 -7.89
CA GLU A 44 10.19 10.60 -7.58
C GLU A 44 9.57 10.13 -6.26
N ALA A 45 9.49 8.81 -6.08
CA ALA A 45 9.05 8.17 -4.85
C ALA A 45 9.94 8.53 -3.64
N GLU A 46 11.27 8.51 -3.83
CA GLU A 46 12.26 8.82 -2.81
C GLU A 46 12.24 10.30 -2.39
N ALA A 47 11.95 11.21 -3.32
CA ALA A 47 11.76 12.62 -3.01
C ALA A 47 10.43 12.85 -2.26
N ALA A 48 9.36 12.16 -2.66
CA ALA A 48 8.04 12.30 -2.04
C ALA A 48 7.96 11.65 -0.65
N LYS A 49 8.71 10.58 -0.38
CA LYS A 49 8.65 9.83 0.90
C LYS A 49 8.89 10.70 2.12
N ILE A 50 9.77 11.71 1.99
CA ILE A 50 10.17 12.57 3.11
C ILE A 50 8.95 13.34 3.62
N GLY A 51 8.14 13.90 2.72
CA GLY A 51 6.91 14.60 3.10
C GLY A 51 5.92 13.67 3.83
N TYR A 52 5.72 12.45 3.32
CA TYR A 52 4.82 11.49 3.98
C TYR A 52 5.30 11.08 5.38
N ILE A 53 6.62 10.93 5.57
CA ILE A 53 7.20 10.64 6.89
C ILE A 53 6.95 11.81 7.84
N GLU A 54 7.24 13.05 7.41
CA GLU A 54 7.05 14.25 8.23
C GLU A 54 5.60 14.44 8.66
N ASP A 55 4.64 14.23 7.75
CA ASP A 55 3.21 14.28 8.06
C ASP A 55 2.83 13.20 9.11
N LEU A 56 3.25 11.95 8.91
CA LEU A 56 2.93 10.85 9.83
C LEU A 56 3.60 11.01 11.21
N GLU A 57 4.83 11.50 11.27
CA GLU A 57 5.50 11.85 12.52
C GLU A 57 4.79 13.00 13.25
N SER A 58 4.31 14.00 12.50
CA SER A 58 3.54 15.13 13.05
C SER A 58 2.17 14.69 13.59
N GLU A 59 1.54 13.68 12.97
CA GLU A 59 0.34 13.03 13.50
C GLU A 59 0.61 12.17 14.76
N GLY A 60 1.87 11.97 15.13
CA GLY A 60 2.29 11.24 16.32
C GLY A 60 2.55 9.75 16.10
N SER A 61 2.66 9.31 14.84
CA SER A 61 3.08 7.94 14.52
C SER A 61 4.52 7.70 14.94
N LYS A 62 4.79 6.54 15.54
CA LYS A 62 6.14 6.15 15.98
C LYS A 62 6.62 4.92 15.23
N GLY A 63 7.94 4.83 15.07
CA GLY A 63 8.61 3.68 14.46
C GLY A 63 8.28 3.52 12.98
N LEU A 64 8.50 4.58 12.17
CA LEU A 64 8.26 4.52 10.74
C LEU A 64 9.37 3.77 10.01
N ALA A 65 9.01 2.73 9.27
CA ALA A 65 9.88 2.03 8.35
C ALA A 65 9.42 2.32 6.92
N VAL A 66 10.30 2.92 6.12
CA VAL A 66 9.99 3.30 4.74
C VAL A 66 10.77 2.45 3.75
N SER A 67 10.07 1.94 2.75
CA SER A 67 10.64 1.12 1.69
C SER A 67 10.09 1.53 0.33
N VAL A 68 10.97 1.88 -0.61
CA VAL A 68 10.57 2.15 -2.00
C VAL A 68 10.76 0.87 -2.80
N LYS A 69 9.68 0.37 -3.38
CA LYS A 69 9.71 -0.87 -4.17
C LYS A 69 8.73 -0.84 -5.32
N ARG A 70 9.05 -1.60 -6.37
CA ARG A 70 8.11 -1.87 -7.46
C ARG A 70 7.19 -3.00 -7.03
N CYS A 71 5.92 -2.68 -6.81
CA CYS A 71 4.90 -3.66 -6.44
C CYS A 71 3.54 -3.23 -6.95
N LYS A 72 2.53 -4.09 -6.75
CA LYS A 72 1.13 -3.78 -7.01
C LYS A 72 0.35 -4.02 -5.71
N PRO A 73 0.23 -3.02 -4.83
CA PRO A 73 -0.53 -3.18 -3.61
C PRO A 73 -2.02 -3.32 -3.94
N GLU A 74 -2.69 -4.32 -3.39
CA GLU A 74 -4.15 -4.47 -3.51
C GLU A 74 -4.91 -3.48 -2.64
N LYS A 75 -4.27 -2.99 -1.57
CA LYS A 75 -4.83 -2.02 -0.61
C LYS A 75 -3.80 -0.94 -0.30
N LEU A 76 -4.24 0.32 -0.36
CA LEU A 76 -3.40 1.49 -0.10
C LEU A 76 -3.15 1.73 1.39
N THR A 77 -4.07 1.29 2.24
CA THR A 77 -3.96 1.40 3.68
C THR A 77 -4.34 0.06 4.29
N ILE A 78 -3.38 -0.54 4.98
CA ILE A 78 -3.53 -1.81 5.67
C ILE A 78 -3.37 -1.52 7.16
N TYR A 79 -4.47 -1.56 7.89
CA TYR A 79 -4.44 -1.55 9.34
C TYR A 79 -4.11 -2.96 9.82
N ASP A 80 -3.13 -3.09 10.71
CA ASP A 80 -2.89 -4.33 11.45
C ASP A 80 -3.94 -4.41 12.59
N ASP A 81 -5.21 -4.39 12.21
CA ASP A 81 -6.31 -4.71 13.11
C ASP A 81 -6.41 -6.23 13.12
N SER A 82 -5.75 -6.86 14.08
CA SER A 82 -5.82 -8.30 14.31
C SER A 82 -7.19 -8.73 14.87
N LEU A 83 -8.28 -8.29 14.23
CA LEU A 83 -9.59 -8.89 14.33
C LEU A 83 -9.95 -9.55 13.00
N ASP A 84 -9.48 -10.79 12.89
CA ASP A 84 -10.13 -11.94 12.28
C ASP A 84 -11.47 -11.65 11.59
N PHE A 85 -11.42 -11.40 10.28
CA PHE A 85 -12.43 -11.96 9.37
C PHE A 85 -11.73 -12.89 8.39
N LYS A 86 -11.22 -14.01 8.92
CA LYS A 86 -11.10 -15.25 8.16
C LYS A 86 -12.49 -15.75 7.82
N PHE A 87 -13.19 -15.06 6.93
CA PHE A 87 -14.43 -15.55 6.34
C PHE A 87 -14.17 -16.06 4.93
N ASP A 88 -13.28 -17.04 4.80
CA ASP A 88 -13.26 -17.86 3.59
C ASP A 88 -12.94 -19.33 3.89
N ARG A 89 -14.04 -20.07 3.94
CA ARG A 89 -14.20 -21.47 3.51
C ARG A 89 -13.39 -22.55 4.21
N PHE A 90 -14.00 -23.11 5.25
CA PHE A 90 -13.98 -24.57 5.42
C PHE A 90 -15.17 -25.17 4.64
N PRO A 91 -14.97 -26.05 3.65
CA PRO A 91 -16.04 -26.93 3.20
C PRO A 91 -16.22 -28.01 4.28
N ALA A 92 -17.05 -27.74 5.28
CA ALA A 92 -17.49 -28.76 6.21
C ALA A 92 -18.75 -29.43 5.65
N PHE A 93 -18.57 -30.42 4.77
CA PHE A 93 -19.54 -31.50 4.66
C PHE A 93 -18.81 -32.84 4.55
N SER A 94 -18.29 -33.27 5.71
CA SER A 94 -17.84 -34.63 5.91
C SER A 94 -19.04 -35.48 6.33
N GLY A 95 -19.35 -36.49 5.52
CA GLY A 95 -19.96 -37.76 5.93
C GLY A 95 -21.32 -37.72 6.62
N GLN A 96 -22.41 -37.80 5.84
CA GLN A 96 -23.61 -38.48 6.34
C GLN A 96 -23.42 -39.99 6.17
N THR A 97 -23.15 -40.64 7.29
CA THR A 97 -23.44 -42.06 7.49
C THR A 97 -24.79 -42.14 8.18
N LEU A 98 -25.79 -42.69 7.48
CA LEU A 98 -26.81 -43.62 7.99
C LEU A 98 -27.73 -44.06 6.85
#